data_AF-A0A7C4PG70-F1
#
_entry.id   AF-A0A7C4PG70-F1
#
_cell.length_a   1.000
_cell.length_b   1.000
_cell.length_c   1.000
_cell.angle_alpha   90.00
_cell.angle_beta   90.00
_cell.angle_gamma   90.00
#
_symmetry.space_group_name_H-M   'P 1'
#
loop_
_entity.id
_entity.type
_entity.pdbx_description
1 polymer ?
#
loop_
_entity_poly.entity_id
_entity_poly.type
_entity_poly.pdbx_seq_one_letter_code
_entity_poly.pdbx_strand_id
1 'polypeptide(L)'
;MTNQVQLQPGIYTNIFPVILPTEPVKVMIAEREKYPDLRALRNELAETGSQVSVYAAGKCVYGYGQQASKLASKEFHEEDILLQDHPALTARLVIDGLVDAAKRAGLTQQFLKRRARILRPNPHGVTRNGKVKVFLGYDLRCVYYEEVQSFGLIIDIAWNLIDETGQPLNTPQLKERGVMNEVTVIQEEYLRGTTQFNLQISQIRMQNYLLPFVQEFSSFSLPCGGSAQLEPEPFRVILGGRP
;
A
#
# COMPACT_ATOMS: atom_id res chain seq x y z
N MET A 1 10.98 6.45 -23.49
CA MET A 1 9.55 6.71 -23.76
C MET A 1 8.76 5.68 -22.99
N THR A 2 8.14 6.05 -21.87
CA THR A 2 7.32 5.13 -21.08
C THR A 2 5.99 4.95 -21.81
N ASN A 3 5.66 3.71 -22.21
CA ASN A 3 4.35 3.39 -22.75
C ASN A 3 3.31 3.70 -21.66
N GLN A 4 2.56 4.79 -21.82
CA GLN A 4 1.44 5.09 -20.93
C GLN A 4 0.37 4.03 -21.15
N VAL A 5 0.01 3.29 -20.09
CA VAL A 5 -1.15 2.40 -20.10
C VAL A 5 -2.39 3.24 -20.43
N GLN A 6 -3.01 2.94 -21.57
CA GLN A 6 -4.29 3.52 -21.97
C GLN A 6 -5.40 2.53 -21.62
N LEU A 7 -6.28 2.94 -20.71
CA LEU A 7 -7.49 2.19 -20.40
C LEU A 7 -8.53 2.41 -21.51
N GLN A 8 -9.29 1.36 -21.80
CA GLN A 8 -10.47 1.47 -22.65
C GLN A 8 -11.53 2.37 -21.97
N PRO A 9 -12.52 2.91 -22.71
CA PRO A 9 -13.61 3.66 -22.09
C PRO A 9 -14.40 2.81 -21.08
N GLY A 10 -14.57 3.30 -19.85
CA GLY A 10 -15.31 2.59 -18.80
C GLY A 10 -15.24 3.25 -17.43
N ILE A 11 -15.97 2.66 -16.47
CA ILE A 11 -15.87 3.01 -15.05
C ILE A 11 -14.90 2.01 -14.41
N TYR A 12 -13.83 2.53 -13.82
CA TYR A 12 -12.79 1.74 -13.19
C TYR A 12 -12.74 2.00 -11.70
N THR A 13 -12.50 0.94 -10.94
CA THR A 13 -12.16 1.04 -9.52
C THR A 13 -10.68 1.42 -9.36
N ASN A 14 -10.25 1.69 -8.13
CA ASN A 14 -8.84 1.83 -7.78
C ASN A 14 -8.23 0.51 -7.25
N ILE A 15 -8.75 -0.62 -7.74
CA ILE A 15 -8.38 -1.97 -7.30
C ILE A 15 -7.68 -2.66 -8.46
N PHE A 16 -6.43 -3.03 -8.24
CA PHE A 16 -5.57 -3.65 -9.25
C PHE A 16 -5.38 -5.13 -8.94
N PRO A 17 -5.58 -6.04 -9.90
CA PRO A 17 -5.38 -7.47 -9.69
C PRO A 17 -3.93 -7.76 -9.28
N VAL A 18 -3.76 -8.67 -8.31
CA VAL A 18 -2.44 -9.16 -7.87
C VAL A 18 -2.28 -10.59 -8.36
N ILE A 19 -1.26 -10.82 -9.19
CA ILE A 19 -0.84 -12.16 -9.57
C ILE A 19 0.21 -12.64 -8.56
N LEU A 20 0.00 -13.85 -8.05
CA LEU A 20 0.84 -14.49 -7.06
C LEU A 20 1.64 -15.65 -7.69
N PRO A 21 2.76 -16.05 -7.08
CA PRO A 21 3.43 -17.28 -7.48
C PRO A 21 2.49 -18.47 -7.24
N THR A 22 2.49 -19.42 -8.18
CA THR A 22 1.72 -20.67 -8.09
C THR A 22 2.47 -21.76 -7.33
N GLU A 23 3.78 -21.61 -7.17
CA GLU A 23 4.62 -22.52 -6.41
C GLU A 23 4.48 -22.28 -4.90
N PRO A 24 4.57 -23.34 -4.06
CA PRO A 24 4.62 -23.18 -2.62
C PRO A 24 5.77 -22.30 -2.16
N VAL A 25 5.54 -21.55 -1.08
CA VAL A 25 6.56 -20.73 -0.42
C VAL A 25 6.83 -21.26 0.98
N LYS A 26 8.09 -21.13 1.41
CA LYS A 26 8.51 -21.51 2.76
C LYS A 26 8.16 -20.43 3.76
N VAL A 27 7.48 -20.85 4.83
CA VAL A 27 7.21 -20.00 5.99
C VAL A 27 7.47 -20.77 7.28
N MET A 28 7.61 -20.04 8.38
CA MET A 28 7.67 -20.60 9.72
C MET A 28 6.31 -20.47 10.38
N ILE A 29 5.79 -21.52 11.01
CA ILE A 29 4.46 -21.54 11.61
C ILE A 29 4.54 -21.94 13.09
N ALA A 30 3.81 -21.23 13.94
CA ALA A 30 3.56 -21.61 15.32
C ALA A 30 2.07 -21.45 15.66
N GLU A 31 1.63 -22.11 16.73
CA GLU A 31 0.27 -21.96 17.25
C GLU A 31 0.06 -20.57 17.85
N ARG A 32 -1.10 -19.96 17.55
CA ARG A 32 -1.46 -18.62 18.03
C ARG A 32 -1.52 -18.51 19.55
N GLU A 33 -1.92 -19.59 20.22
CA GLU A 33 -2.09 -19.68 21.67
C GLU A 33 -0.77 -19.51 22.42
N LYS A 34 0.36 -19.92 21.83
CA LYS A 34 1.70 -19.75 22.39
C LYS A 34 2.20 -18.30 22.34
N TYR A 35 1.57 -17.47 21.51
CA TYR A 35 2.03 -16.12 21.20
C TYR A 35 0.95 -15.05 21.34
N PRO A 36 0.14 -15.01 22.43
CA PRO A 36 -1.07 -14.18 22.55
C PRO A 36 -0.83 -12.69 22.22
N ASP A 37 0.35 -12.17 22.53
CA ASP A 37 0.83 -10.86 22.08
C ASP A 37 2.14 -11.00 21.26
N LEU A 38 2.12 -10.50 20.02
CA LEU A 38 3.29 -10.48 19.15
C LEU A 38 4.25 -9.31 19.43
N ARG A 39 3.91 -8.35 20.30
CA ARG A 39 4.76 -7.19 20.58
C ARG A 39 6.12 -7.61 21.15
N ALA A 40 6.13 -8.50 22.14
CA ALA A 40 7.36 -8.98 22.76
C ALA A 40 8.28 -9.64 21.71
N LEU A 41 7.72 -10.55 20.90
CA LEU A 41 8.47 -11.22 19.83
C LEU A 41 8.99 -10.24 18.77
N ARG A 42 8.18 -9.25 18.37
CA ARG A 42 8.61 -8.23 17.40
C ARG A 42 9.72 -7.33 17.94
N ASN A 43 9.65 -6.95 19.21
CA ASN A 43 10.69 -6.14 19.83
C ASN A 43 12.01 -6.91 19.90
N GLU A 44 11.98 -8.17 20.32
CA GLU A 44 13.17 -9.03 20.35
C GLU A 44 13.80 -9.21 18.95
N LEU A 45 12.96 -9.45 17.92
CA LEU A 45 13.44 -9.55 16.54
C LEU A 45 14.05 -8.23 16.03
N ALA A 46 13.49 -7.10 16.44
CA ALA A 46 14.02 -5.77 16.09
C ALA A 46 15.35 -5.47 16.80
N GLU A 47 15.47 -5.79 18.09
CA GLU A 47 16.70 -5.61 18.88
C GLU A 47 17.87 -6.43 18.34
N THR A 48 17.59 -7.62 17.80
CA THR A 48 18.61 -8.48 17.17
C THR A 48 18.92 -8.09 15.72
N GLY A 49 18.26 -7.05 15.17
CA GLY A 49 18.39 -6.66 13.77
C GLY A 49 17.99 -7.77 12.78
N SER A 50 17.17 -8.72 13.23
CA SER A 50 16.81 -9.88 12.42
C SER A 50 15.87 -9.45 11.29
N GLN A 51 16.16 -9.87 10.06
CA GLN A 51 15.28 -9.65 8.91
C GLN A 51 14.14 -10.68 8.89
N VAL A 52 13.33 -10.64 9.95
CA VAL A 52 12.21 -11.54 10.20
C VAL A 52 10.99 -10.72 10.60
N SER A 53 9.87 -11.01 9.96
CA SER A 53 8.57 -10.47 10.32
C SER A 53 7.66 -11.58 10.82
N VAL A 54 6.79 -11.24 11.77
CA VAL A 54 5.78 -12.15 12.31
C VAL A 54 4.38 -11.57 12.18
N TYR A 55 3.45 -12.41 11.77
CA TYR A 55 2.05 -12.06 11.52
C TYR A 55 1.11 -13.13 12.08
N ALA A 56 0.12 -12.71 12.86
CA ALA A 56 -0.90 -13.61 13.39
C ALA A 56 -2.14 -13.59 12.49
N ALA A 57 -2.61 -14.77 12.09
CA ALA A 57 -3.87 -14.95 11.38
C ALA A 57 -4.54 -16.27 11.80
N GLY A 58 -5.81 -16.19 12.18
CA GLY A 58 -6.56 -17.34 12.69
C GLY A 58 -5.87 -17.98 13.89
N LYS A 59 -5.63 -19.29 13.79
CA LYS A 59 -4.99 -20.12 14.83
C LYS A 59 -3.46 -20.19 14.69
N CYS A 60 -2.87 -19.46 13.75
CA CYS A 60 -1.46 -19.53 13.44
C CYS A 60 -0.75 -18.19 13.65
N VAL A 61 0.55 -18.26 13.94
CA VAL A 61 1.51 -17.18 13.77
C VAL A 61 2.48 -17.60 12.69
N TYR A 62 2.59 -16.77 11.69
CA TYR A 62 3.49 -16.95 10.55
C TYR A 62 4.73 -16.10 10.75
N GLY A 63 5.89 -16.68 10.50
CA GLY A 63 7.19 -16.05 10.41
C GLY A 63 7.71 -16.12 8.98
N TYR A 64 8.18 -14.99 8.47
CA TYR A 64 8.70 -14.87 7.10
C TYR A 64 9.82 -13.82 7.04
N GLY A 65 10.57 -13.77 5.93
CA GLY A 65 11.76 -12.94 5.77
C GLY A 65 13.03 -13.77 5.57
N GLN A 66 14.13 -13.10 5.20
CA GLN A 66 15.40 -13.75 4.85
C GLN A 66 15.97 -14.65 5.95
N GLN A 67 15.64 -14.36 7.22
CA GLN A 67 16.17 -15.08 8.37
C GLN A 67 15.08 -15.82 9.16
N ALA A 68 13.95 -16.14 8.53
CA ALA A 68 12.79 -16.72 9.21
C ALA A 68 13.14 -18.00 9.99
N SER A 69 14.06 -18.82 9.48
CA SER A 69 14.54 -20.05 10.13
C SER A 69 15.06 -19.86 11.57
N LYS A 70 15.48 -18.64 11.96
CA LYS A 70 15.84 -18.33 13.36
C LYS A 70 14.69 -18.59 14.34
N LEU A 71 13.44 -18.51 13.87
CA LEU A 71 12.25 -18.78 14.67
C LEU A 71 12.12 -20.26 15.09
N ALA A 72 12.90 -21.18 14.52
CA ALA A 72 12.92 -22.58 14.93
C ALA A 72 13.26 -22.75 16.42
N SER A 73 14.09 -21.87 16.98
CA SER A 73 14.39 -21.82 18.42
C SER A 73 13.22 -21.37 19.30
N LYS A 74 12.10 -20.97 18.69
CA LYS A 74 10.90 -20.42 19.31
C LYS A 74 9.67 -21.27 19.00
N GLU A 75 9.85 -22.57 18.84
CA GLU A 75 8.75 -23.52 18.55
C GLU A 75 7.99 -23.25 17.24
N PHE A 76 8.54 -22.44 16.34
CA PHE A 76 8.05 -22.41 14.97
C PHE A 76 8.62 -23.60 14.20
N HIS A 77 7.83 -24.20 13.33
CA HIS A 77 8.29 -25.21 12.38
C HIS A 77 8.20 -24.66 10.95
N GLU A 78 9.05 -25.16 10.06
CA GLU A 78 9.01 -24.80 8.64
C GLU A 78 7.88 -25.55 7.94
N GLU A 79 7.14 -24.87 7.06
CA GLU A 79 6.10 -25.46 6.23
C GLU A 79 6.12 -24.81 4.84
N ASP A 80 5.89 -25.63 3.80
CA ASP A 80 5.65 -25.18 2.44
C ASP A 80 4.15 -24.93 2.26
N ILE A 81 3.76 -23.68 1.97
CA ILE A 81 2.34 -23.30 1.83
C ILE A 81 2.05 -22.72 0.45
N LEU A 82 0.83 -22.94 -0.04
CA LEU A 82 0.30 -22.19 -1.17
C LEU A 82 -0.31 -20.88 -0.68
N LEU A 83 0.10 -19.76 -1.26
CA LEU A 83 -0.37 -18.43 -0.82
C LEU A 83 -1.89 -18.26 -0.93
N GLN A 84 -2.53 -18.89 -1.92
CA GLN A 84 -3.97 -18.83 -2.10
C GLN A 84 -4.75 -19.45 -0.94
N ASP A 85 -4.16 -20.44 -0.24
CA ASP A 85 -4.81 -21.14 0.89
C ASP A 85 -4.72 -20.34 2.20
N HIS A 86 -3.91 -19.27 2.23
CA HIS A 86 -3.72 -18.42 3.39
C HIS A 86 -3.99 -16.92 3.10
N PRO A 87 -5.24 -16.51 2.78
CA PRO A 87 -5.50 -15.16 2.26
C PRO A 87 -5.06 -14.00 3.16
N ALA A 88 -5.25 -14.13 4.47
CA ALA A 88 -4.86 -13.09 5.41
C ALA A 88 -3.33 -12.88 5.45
N LEU A 89 -2.56 -13.97 5.44
CA LEU A 89 -1.10 -13.92 5.36
C LEU A 89 -0.67 -13.35 4.01
N THR A 90 -1.25 -13.83 2.92
CA THR A 90 -0.90 -13.41 1.57
C THR A 90 -1.15 -11.94 1.32
N ALA A 91 -2.29 -11.41 1.75
CA ALA A 91 -2.57 -9.99 1.71
C ALA A 91 -1.52 -9.17 2.48
N ARG A 92 -1.02 -9.71 3.61
CA ARG A 92 0.05 -9.08 4.37
C ARG A 92 1.39 -9.11 3.63
N LEU A 93 1.77 -10.26 3.07
CA LEU A 93 3.02 -10.44 2.32
C LEU A 93 3.08 -9.53 1.09
N VAL A 94 1.97 -9.37 0.38
CA VAL A 94 1.83 -8.44 -0.75
C VAL A 94 2.12 -6.99 -0.31
N ILE A 95 1.53 -6.55 0.79
CA ILE A 95 1.75 -5.19 1.32
C ILE A 95 3.19 -4.99 1.77
N ASP A 96 3.76 -5.94 2.52
CA ASP A 96 5.15 -5.83 3.00
C ASP A 96 6.15 -5.82 1.81
N GLY A 97 5.96 -6.70 0.82
CA GLY A 97 6.79 -6.75 -0.39
C GLY A 97 6.73 -5.48 -1.23
N LEU A 98 5.53 -4.92 -1.43
CA LEU A 98 5.34 -3.67 -2.17
C LEU A 98 5.95 -2.48 -1.42
N VAL A 99 5.78 -2.42 -0.09
CA VAL A 99 6.40 -1.39 0.75
C VAL A 99 7.92 -1.45 0.65
N ASP A 100 8.51 -2.64 0.69
CA ASP A 100 9.95 -2.80 0.57
C ASP A 100 10.47 -2.39 -0.81
N ALA A 101 9.72 -2.69 -1.87
CA ALA A 101 10.01 -2.19 -3.22
C ALA A 101 9.94 -0.66 -3.28
N ALA A 102 8.90 -0.05 -2.71
CA ALA A 102 8.74 1.39 -2.64
C ALA A 102 9.89 2.08 -1.88
N LYS A 103 10.32 1.51 -0.74
CA LYS A 103 11.48 2.01 0.02
C LYS A 103 12.76 1.97 -0.81
N ARG A 104 13.01 0.89 -1.54
CA ARG A 104 14.17 0.78 -2.44
C ARG A 104 14.14 1.83 -3.56
N ALA A 105 12.94 2.22 -4.01
CA ALA A 105 12.72 3.33 -4.95
C ALA A 105 12.81 4.73 -4.30
N GLY A 106 13.13 4.83 -3.01
CA GLY A 106 13.31 6.11 -2.30
C GLY A 106 12.01 6.71 -1.75
N LEU A 107 10.90 5.98 -1.75
CA LEU A 107 9.67 6.41 -1.08
C LEU A 107 9.80 6.20 0.43
N THR A 108 9.17 7.08 1.21
CA THR A 108 9.16 6.95 2.67
C THR A 108 7.88 6.26 3.12
N GLN A 109 7.97 5.41 4.14
CA GLN A 109 6.81 4.73 4.71
C GLN A 109 6.31 5.45 5.96
N GLN A 110 4.99 5.61 6.06
CA GLN A 110 4.30 5.91 7.32
C GLN A 110 3.42 4.72 7.69
N PHE A 111 3.70 4.12 8.85
CA PHE A 111 2.85 3.05 9.35
C PHE A 111 1.59 3.65 9.98
N LEU A 112 0.45 3.32 9.39
CA LEU A 112 -0.85 3.53 10.00
C LEU A 112 -1.36 2.17 10.51
N LYS A 113 -2.29 2.18 11.47
CA LYS A 113 -2.88 0.93 11.97
C LYS A 113 -3.36 0.07 10.79
N ARG A 114 -2.87 -1.17 10.67
CA ARG A 114 -3.23 -2.16 9.62
C ARG A 114 -3.13 -1.66 8.16
N ARG A 115 -2.51 -0.49 7.91
CA ARG A 115 -2.43 0.14 6.58
C ARG A 115 -1.00 0.58 6.34
N ALA A 116 -0.53 0.39 5.12
CA ALA A 116 0.72 0.99 4.68
C ALA A 116 0.40 2.29 3.94
N ARG A 117 1.02 3.38 4.37
CA ARG A 117 1.10 4.61 3.59
C ARG A 117 2.53 4.77 3.11
N ILE A 118 2.69 5.05 1.82
CA ILE A 118 3.98 5.38 1.22
C ILE A 118 3.91 6.77 0.61
N LEU A 119 4.94 7.58 0.80
CA LEU A 119 5.00 8.97 0.38
C LEU A 119 6.16 9.17 -0.61
N ARG A 120 5.90 9.96 -1.65
CA ARG A 120 6.97 10.47 -2.51
C ARG A 120 7.89 11.38 -1.69
N PRO A 121 9.21 11.35 -1.93
CA PRO A 121 10.16 12.11 -1.13
C PRO A 121 10.11 13.61 -1.41
N ASN A 122 9.61 14.01 -2.58
CA ASN A 122 9.53 15.41 -3.01
C ASN A 122 8.11 15.94 -2.84
N PRO A 123 7.95 17.22 -2.43
CA PRO A 123 6.64 17.84 -2.40
C PRO A 123 6.05 17.91 -3.81
N HIS A 124 4.79 17.54 -3.92
CA HIS A 124 3.99 17.72 -5.14
C HIS A 124 3.73 19.20 -5.42
N GLY A 125 3.56 20.00 -4.36
CA GLY A 125 3.46 21.44 -4.45
C GLY A 125 3.69 22.14 -3.13
N VAL A 126 3.85 23.46 -3.20
CA VAL A 126 4.05 24.33 -2.04
C VAL A 126 3.11 25.53 -2.19
N THR A 127 2.49 25.96 -1.09
CA THR A 127 1.64 27.17 -1.09
C THR A 127 2.47 28.41 -1.43
N ARG A 128 1.83 29.46 -1.97
CA ARG A 128 2.54 30.66 -2.45
C ARG A 128 3.35 31.35 -1.37
N ASN A 129 2.87 31.30 -0.13
CA ASN A 129 3.56 31.86 1.03
C ASN A 129 4.66 30.94 1.61
N GLY A 130 4.90 29.77 0.99
CA GLY A 130 5.92 28.81 1.42
C GLY A 130 5.57 28.04 2.71
N LYS A 131 4.43 28.31 3.35
CA LYS A 131 4.10 27.81 4.70
C LYS A 131 3.64 26.35 4.72
N VAL A 132 3.17 25.81 3.59
CA VAL A 132 2.70 24.42 3.54
C VAL A 132 3.29 23.72 2.34
N LYS A 133 3.94 22.59 2.60
CA LYS A 133 4.39 21.64 1.58
C LYS A 133 3.40 20.48 1.51
N VAL A 134 2.95 20.17 0.31
CA VAL A 134 1.98 19.11 0.01
C VAL A 134 2.72 17.94 -0.61
N PHE A 135 2.73 16.78 0.04
CA PHE A 135 3.37 15.57 -0.43
C PHE A 135 2.34 14.57 -0.92
N LEU A 136 2.58 14.02 -2.10
CA LEU A 136 1.81 12.92 -2.67
C LEU A 136 2.22 11.59 -2.04
N GLY A 137 1.25 10.74 -1.76
CA GLY A 137 1.46 9.36 -1.39
C GLY A 137 0.29 8.46 -1.73
N TYR A 138 0.40 7.23 -1.26
CA TYR A 138 -0.54 6.16 -1.55
C TYR A 138 -0.87 5.40 -0.25
N ASP A 139 -2.15 5.27 0.03
CA ASP A 139 -2.67 4.35 1.04
C ASP A 139 -2.96 3.01 0.36
N LEU A 140 -2.34 1.95 0.89
CA LEU A 140 -2.36 0.62 0.28
C LEU A 140 -3.16 -0.36 1.13
N ARG A 141 -3.98 -1.18 0.48
CA ARG A 141 -4.66 -2.34 1.09
C ARG A 141 -4.72 -3.49 0.11
N CYS A 142 -4.44 -4.70 0.57
CA CYS A 142 -4.66 -5.91 -0.22
C CYS A 142 -5.85 -6.66 0.35
N VAL A 143 -6.75 -7.10 -0.53
CA VAL A 143 -7.99 -7.80 -0.17
C VAL A 143 -8.11 -9.05 -1.04
N TYR A 144 -8.58 -10.13 -0.43
CA TYR A 144 -8.95 -11.36 -1.13
C TYR A 144 -10.45 -11.35 -1.42
N TYR A 145 -10.83 -11.63 -2.67
CA TYR A 145 -12.20 -11.75 -3.13
C TYR A 145 -12.52 -13.22 -3.29
N GLU A 146 -13.37 -13.74 -2.40
CA GLU A 146 -13.68 -15.17 -2.31
C GLU A 146 -14.43 -15.67 -3.55
N GLU A 147 -15.33 -14.86 -4.10
CA GLU A 147 -16.19 -15.22 -5.24
C GLU A 147 -15.41 -15.46 -6.53
N VAL A 148 -14.27 -14.79 -6.68
CA VAL A 148 -13.39 -14.90 -7.86
C VAL A 148 -12.03 -15.49 -7.50
N GLN A 149 -11.86 -15.92 -6.25
CA GLN A 149 -10.63 -16.47 -5.68
C GLN A 149 -9.37 -15.68 -6.06
N SER A 150 -9.45 -14.35 -5.98
CA SER A 150 -8.39 -13.45 -6.47
C SER A 150 -8.04 -12.37 -5.47
N PHE A 151 -6.82 -11.85 -5.55
CA PHE A 151 -6.36 -10.73 -4.73
C PHE A 151 -6.43 -9.43 -5.54
N GLY A 152 -6.89 -8.37 -4.88
CA GLY A 152 -6.83 -7.02 -5.40
C GLY A 152 -6.12 -6.08 -4.46
N LEU A 153 -5.22 -5.27 -5.01
CA LEU A 153 -4.57 -4.17 -4.34
C LEU A 153 -5.37 -2.90 -4.55
N ILE A 154 -5.98 -2.41 -3.48
CA ILE A 154 -6.60 -1.09 -3.42
C ILE A 154 -5.50 -0.06 -3.22
N ILE A 155 -5.47 0.94 -4.11
CA ILE A 155 -4.50 2.04 -4.09
C ILE A 155 -5.28 3.35 -4.02
N ASP A 156 -5.27 4.00 -2.87
CA ASP A 156 -5.86 5.31 -2.66
C ASP A 156 -4.78 6.39 -2.67
N ILE A 157 -5.07 7.56 -3.22
CA ILE A 157 -4.18 8.72 -3.10
C ILE A 157 -4.28 9.27 -1.68
N ALA A 158 -3.13 9.47 -1.05
CA ALA A 158 -3.00 10.10 0.25
C ALA A 158 -2.17 11.37 0.12
N TRP A 159 -2.60 12.43 0.81
CA TRP A 159 -1.85 13.68 0.90
C TRP A 159 -1.27 13.84 2.30
N ASN A 160 0.02 14.11 2.39
CA ASN A 160 0.67 14.51 3.63
C ASN A 160 0.99 16.00 3.57
N LEU A 161 0.56 16.74 4.57
CA LEU A 161 0.70 18.19 4.64
C LEU A 161 1.64 18.52 5.77
N ILE A 162 2.73 19.22 5.48
CA ILE A 162 3.70 19.63 6.50
C ILE A 162 3.90 21.14 6.46
N ASP A 163 4.14 21.72 7.63
CA ASP A 163 4.50 23.12 7.76
C ASP A 163 5.99 23.39 7.49
N GLU A 164 6.39 24.65 7.61
CA GLU A 164 7.77 25.10 7.46
C GLU A 164 8.76 24.46 8.46
N THR A 165 8.26 23.98 9.60
CA THR A 165 9.05 23.31 10.65
C THR A 165 9.06 21.78 10.49
N GLY A 166 8.37 21.26 9.47
CA GLY A 166 8.25 19.83 9.21
C GLY A 166 7.15 19.13 10.02
N GLN A 167 6.28 19.88 10.72
CA GLN A 167 5.20 19.30 11.50
C GLN A 167 3.98 18.98 10.61
N PRO A 168 3.32 17.83 10.81
CA PRO A 168 2.09 17.50 10.10
C PRO A 168 0.96 18.49 10.39
N LEU A 169 0.20 18.85 9.35
CA LEU A 169 -0.94 19.75 9.43
C LEU A 169 -2.27 19.05 9.18
N ASN A 170 -3.30 19.47 9.91
CA ASN A 170 -4.69 19.07 9.74
C ASN A 170 -5.56 20.18 9.13
N THR A 171 -6.80 19.85 8.74
CA THR A 171 -7.70 20.80 8.07
C THR A 171 -7.99 22.08 8.88
N PRO A 172 -8.30 22.04 10.19
CA PRO A 172 -8.41 23.25 11.00
C PRO A 172 -7.20 24.18 10.90
N GLN A 173 -5.99 23.62 11.03
CA GLN A 173 -4.74 24.38 10.96
C GLN A 173 -4.50 25.06 9.60
N LEU A 174 -4.94 24.42 8.50
CA LEU A 174 -4.88 25.03 7.15
C LEU A 174 -5.85 26.20 7.00
N LYS A 175 -7.05 26.09 7.60
CA LYS A 175 -8.06 27.15 7.59
C LYS A 175 -7.59 28.37 8.36
N GLU A 176 -7.03 28.17 9.56
CA GLU A 176 -6.42 29.23 10.38
C GLU A 176 -5.31 29.98 9.63
N ARG A 177 -4.53 29.24 8.82
CA ARG A 177 -3.45 29.81 7.99
C ARG A 177 -3.94 30.47 6.70
N GLY A 178 -5.23 30.36 6.36
CA GLY A 178 -5.81 30.91 5.12
C GLY A 178 -5.33 30.22 3.83
N VAL A 179 -4.75 29.02 3.90
CA VAL A 179 -4.13 28.32 2.76
C VAL A 179 -4.94 27.13 2.23
N MET A 180 -6.11 26.87 2.80
CA MET A 180 -6.93 25.69 2.45
C MET A 180 -7.20 25.60 0.95
N ASN A 181 -7.65 26.69 0.31
CA ASN A 181 -7.96 26.70 -1.12
C ASN A 181 -6.71 26.43 -1.98
N GLU A 182 -5.56 26.99 -1.60
CA GLU A 182 -4.31 26.72 -2.32
C GLU A 182 -3.92 25.24 -2.22
N VAL A 183 -4.03 24.65 -1.03
CA VAL A 183 -3.78 23.21 -0.83
C VAL A 183 -4.73 22.36 -1.66
N THR A 184 -6.02 22.69 -1.68
CA THR A 184 -7.03 21.96 -2.47
C THR A 184 -6.78 22.09 -3.98
N VAL A 185 -6.27 23.22 -4.46
CA VAL A 185 -5.81 23.39 -5.85
C VAL A 185 -4.54 22.58 -6.13
N ILE A 186 -3.57 22.54 -5.21
CA ILE A 186 -2.35 21.70 -5.33
C ILE A 186 -2.72 20.21 -5.39
N GLN A 187 -3.74 19.80 -4.64
CA GLN A 187 -4.28 18.44 -4.67
C GLN A 187 -5.15 18.15 -5.91
N GLU A 188 -5.33 19.15 -6.79
CA GLU A 188 -6.12 19.10 -8.03
C GLU A 188 -7.64 18.93 -7.82
N GLU A 189 -8.11 18.96 -6.57
CA GLU A 189 -9.53 18.87 -6.21
C GLU A 189 -10.33 20.09 -6.66
N TYR A 190 -9.70 21.27 -6.67
CA TYR A 190 -10.29 22.52 -7.16
C TYR A 190 -9.66 22.97 -8.48
N LEU A 191 -10.48 23.54 -9.36
CA LEU A 191 -10.00 24.20 -10.58
C LEU A 191 -9.18 25.44 -10.20
N ARG A 192 -8.01 25.61 -10.85
CA ARG A 192 -7.08 26.71 -10.58
C ARG A 192 -7.77 28.06 -10.69
N GLY A 193 -7.53 28.92 -9.68
CA GLY A 193 -8.11 30.27 -9.64
C GLY A 193 -9.59 30.31 -9.26
N THR A 194 -10.19 29.18 -8.87
CA THR A 194 -11.60 29.08 -8.46
C THR A 194 -11.74 28.26 -7.18
N THR A 195 -12.96 28.22 -6.64
CA THR A 195 -13.38 27.29 -5.58
C THR A 195 -14.27 26.16 -6.11
N GLN A 196 -14.33 25.97 -7.43
CA GLN A 196 -15.14 24.94 -8.05
C GLN A 196 -14.43 23.59 -8.03
N PHE A 197 -15.18 22.54 -7.70
CA PHE A 197 -14.68 21.17 -7.73
C PHE A 197 -14.30 20.74 -9.15
N ASN A 198 -13.22 20.00 -9.25
CA ASN A 198 -12.77 19.37 -10.47
C ASN A 198 -13.59 18.10 -10.73
N LEU A 199 -14.58 18.17 -11.61
CA LEU A 199 -15.44 17.03 -11.94
C LEU A 199 -14.70 15.88 -12.64
N GLN A 200 -13.49 16.11 -13.13
CA GLN A 200 -12.63 15.10 -13.77
C GLN A 200 -11.59 14.51 -12.82
N ILE A 201 -11.64 14.84 -11.52
CA ILE A 201 -10.59 14.45 -10.57
C ILE A 201 -10.37 12.94 -10.52
N SER A 202 -11.41 12.12 -10.60
CA SER A 202 -11.26 10.66 -10.62
C SER A 202 -10.45 10.17 -11.82
N GLN A 203 -10.67 10.76 -13.00
CA GLN A 203 -9.92 10.42 -14.21
C GLN A 203 -8.46 10.88 -14.11
N ILE A 204 -8.25 12.12 -13.66
CA ILE A 204 -6.91 12.69 -13.43
C ILE A 204 -6.15 11.81 -12.44
N ARG A 205 -6.79 11.41 -11.34
CA ARG A 205 -6.18 10.59 -10.32
C ARG A 205 -5.74 9.22 -10.85
N MET A 206 -6.61 8.58 -11.63
CA MET A 206 -6.30 7.31 -12.28
C MET A 206 -5.10 7.44 -13.22
N GLN A 207 -5.13 8.44 -14.12
CA GLN A 207 -4.14 8.60 -15.18
C GLN A 207 -2.78 9.12 -14.69
N ASN A 208 -2.79 10.07 -13.76
CA ASN A 208 -1.57 10.78 -13.33
C ASN A 208 -0.88 10.14 -12.13
N TYR A 209 -1.62 9.37 -11.31
CA TYR A 209 -1.08 8.83 -10.05
C TYR A 209 -1.20 7.31 -9.94
N LEU A 210 -2.39 6.75 -10.15
CA LEU A 210 -2.60 5.31 -9.91
C LEU A 210 -1.94 4.43 -10.97
N LEU A 211 -2.20 4.68 -12.27
CA LEU A 211 -1.59 3.89 -13.34
C LEU A 211 -0.06 4.01 -13.37
N PRO A 212 0.55 5.20 -13.22
CA PRO A 212 2.01 5.31 -13.11
C PRO A 212 2.58 4.58 -11.90
N PHE A 213 1.88 4.61 -10.75
CA PHE A 213 2.31 3.86 -9.57
C PHE A 213 2.30 2.35 -9.83
N VAL A 214 1.24 1.83 -10.45
CA VAL A 214 1.13 0.40 -10.78
C VAL A 214 2.17 -0.02 -11.80
N GLN A 215 2.49 0.83 -12.79
CA GLN A 215 3.57 0.58 -13.73
C GLN A 215 4.94 0.56 -13.05
N GLU A 216 5.20 1.50 -12.13
CA GLU A 216 6.48 1.58 -11.40
C GLU A 216 6.71 0.35 -10.51
N PHE A 217 5.64 -0.19 -9.92
CA PHE A 217 5.68 -1.34 -9.02
C PHE A 217 4.97 -2.57 -9.61
N SER A 218 5.04 -2.75 -10.93
CA SER A 218 4.32 -3.81 -11.64
C SER A 218 4.75 -5.22 -11.24
N SER A 219 5.95 -5.36 -10.66
CA SER A 219 6.47 -6.60 -10.11
C SER A 219 7.34 -6.31 -8.89
N PHE A 220 7.20 -7.11 -7.84
CA PHE A 220 8.00 -6.99 -6.62
C PHE A 220 8.18 -8.34 -5.92
N SER A 221 9.30 -8.48 -5.22
CA SER A 221 9.61 -9.69 -4.43
C SER A 221 8.74 -9.76 -3.17
N LEU A 222 8.23 -10.95 -2.86
CA LEU A 222 7.57 -11.22 -1.60
C LEU A 222 8.61 -11.57 -0.52
N PRO A 223 8.39 -11.20 0.76
CA PRO A 223 9.38 -11.42 1.80
C PRO A 223 9.55 -12.90 2.20
N CYS A 224 8.63 -13.78 1.78
CA CYS A 224 8.72 -15.24 1.92
C CYS A 224 9.39 -15.94 0.71
N GLY A 225 9.87 -15.17 -0.28
CA GLY A 225 10.32 -15.72 -1.56
C GLY A 225 9.23 -15.67 -2.64
N GLY A 226 9.65 -15.78 -3.89
CA GLY A 226 8.79 -15.55 -5.06
C GLY A 226 8.58 -14.06 -5.39
N SER A 227 7.81 -13.80 -6.44
CA SER A 227 7.43 -12.45 -6.87
C SER A 227 5.93 -12.35 -7.11
N ALA A 228 5.35 -11.22 -6.75
CA ALA A 228 4.00 -10.86 -7.12
C ALA A 228 4.02 -9.82 -8.24
N GLN A 229 2.96 -9.78 -9.04
CA GLN A 229 2.79 -8.81 -10.12
C GLN A 229 1.48 -8.05 -9.95
N LEU A 230 1.47 -6.77 -10.33
CA LEU A 230 0.25 -5.97 -10.44
C LEU A 230 -0.16 -5.87 -11.91
N GLU A 231 -1.39 -6.27 -12.18
CA GLU A 231 -1.99 -6.04 -13.49
C GLU A 231 -2.28 -4.55 -13.69
N PRO A 232 -1.94 -3.98 -14.86
CA PRO A 232 -2.10 -2.55 -15.12
C PRO A 232 -3.56 -2.15 -15.37
N GLU A 233 -4.45 -3.11 -15.67
CA GLU A 233 -5.87 -2.87 -15.82
C GLU A 233 -6.58 -3.05 -14.46
N PRO A 234 -7.13 -1.96 -13.87
CA PRO A 234 -7.90 -2.07 -12.65
C PRO A 234 -9.23 -2.77 -12.90
N PHE A 235 -9.86 -3.30 -11.85
CA PHE A 235 -11.19 -3.89 -11.96
C PHE A 235 -12.19 -2.89 -12.53
N ARG A 236 -12.83 -3.31 -13.63
CA ARG A 236 -13.87 -2.58 -14.32
C ARG A 236 -15.21 -2.79 -13.64
N VAL A 237 -15.95 -1.70 -13.42
CA VAL A 237 -17.34 -1.76 -12.96
C VAL A 237 -18.23 -1.94 -14.19
N ILE A 238 -18.92 -3.07 -14.24
CA ILE A 238 -19.97 -3.33 -15.23
C ILE A 238 -21.31 -3.09 -14.54
N LEU A 239 -21.99 -2.01 -14.91
CA LEU A 239 -23.34 -1.75 -14.43
C LEU A 239 -24.30 -2.67 -15.18
N GLY A 240 -24.73 -3.76 -14.53
CA GLY A 240 -25.80 -4.60 -15.05
C GLY A 240 -27.12 -3.83 -15.03
N GLY A 241 -27.59 -3.41 -16.20
CA GLY A 241 -28.99 -3.03 -16.35
C GLY A 241 -29.87 -4.26 -16.09
N ARG A 242 -30.99 -4.10 -15.38
CA ARG A 242 -32.05 -5.11 -15.45
C ARG A 242 -32.48 -5.22 -16.93
N PRO A 243 -32.67 -6.43 -17.46
CA PRO A 243 -33.33 -6.60 -18.76
C PRO A 243 -34.72 -5.96 -18.76
#